data_AF-A0A948VVI7-F1
#
_entry.id   AF-A0A948VVI7-F1
#
_cell.length_a   1.000
_cell.length_b   1.000
_cell.length_c   1.000
_cell.angle_alpha   90.00
_cell.angle_beta   90.00
_cell.angle_gamma   90.00
#
_symmetry.space_group_name_H-M   'P 1'
#
loop_
_entity.id
_entity.type
_entity.pdbx_description
1 polymer ?
#
loop_
_entity_poly.entity_id
_entity_poly.type
_entity_poly.pdbx_seq_one_letter_code
_entity_poly.pdbx_strand_id
1 'polypeptide(L)'
;DTRNWGAVEKPLYDPNLGLTGKPDYLVEQGGRIIPIEVKSGRTPDAPYDSHICQLAAYCLLVHKTMGKRPPYGIIHYPGRDFAVDYTPELEAVLLDNLVNMRRDEHRANVGRSHEEAHRCARCGFRNVCDQRLS
;
A
#
# COMPACT_ATOMS: atom_id res chain seq x y z
N ASP A 1 3.69 -15.00 -17.01
CA ASP A 1 4.93 -15.79 -16.80
C ASP A 1 5.75 -15.06 -15.74
N THR A 2 5.73 -15.54 -14.49
CA THR A 2 6.28 -14.86 -13.30
C THR A 2 7.77 -15.13 -13.07
N ARG A 3 8.44 -15.76 -14.05
CA ARG A 3 9.81 -16.31 -13.94
C ARG A 3 10.91 -15.28 -13.71
N ASN A 4 10.62 -13.98 -13.83
CA ASN A 4 11.58 -12.89 -13.59
C ASN A 4 11.37 -12.15 -12.26
N TRP A 5 10.44 -12.58 -11.40
CA TRP A 5 10.15 -11.87 -10.16
C TRP A 5 11.08 -12.34 -9.03
N GLY A 6 11.93 -11.43 -8.54
CA GLY A 6 12.77 -11.70 -7.38
C GLY A 6 11.99 -11.46 -6.10
N ALA A 7 11.87 -12.48 -5.25
CA ALA A 7 11.26 -12.32 -3.93
C ALA A 7 12.11 -11.35 -3.09
N VAL A 8 11.45 -10.47 -2.33
CA VAL A 8 12.17 -9.57 -1.42
C VAL A 8 12.50 -10.34 -0.14
N GLU A 9 13.79 -10.42 0.21
CA GLU A 9 14.19 -11.11 1.45
C GLU A 9 13.99 -10.22 2.68
N LYS A 10 14.43 -8.95 2.60
CA LYS A 10 14.42 -7.98 3.72
C LYS A 10 13.46 -6.81 3.45
N PRO A 11 12.69 -6.35 4.46
CA PRO A 11 11.88 -5.14 4.33
C PRO A 11 12.73 -3.92 3.94
N LEU A 12 12.14 -3.05 3.14
CA LEU A 12 12.67 -1.73 2.84
C LEU A 12 12.26 -0.76 3.94
N TYR A 13 13.13 0.20 4.25
CA TYR A 13 12.92 1.16 5.32
C TYR A 13 13.39 2.56 4.94
N ASP A 14 12.55 3.57 5.15
CA ASP A 14 12.93 4.98 5.13
C ASP A 14 12.86 5.56 6.55
N PRO A 15 14.01 5.88 7.18
CA PRO A 15 14.06 6.41 8.54
C PRO A 15 13.46 7.82 8.67
N ASN A 16 13.52 8.65 7.61
CA ASN A 16 12.99 10.01 7.69
C ASN A 16 11.45 10.00 7.78
N LEU A 17 10.84 9.03 7.10
CA LEU A 17 9.41 8.80 7.14
C LEU A 17 9.02 7.73 8.17
N GLY A 18 9.95 7.11 8.89
CA GLY A 18 9.64 5.96 9.75
C GLY A 18 8.78 4.89 9.05
N LEU A 19 8.93 4.75 7.74
CA LEU A 19 8.08 3.89 6.90
C LEU A 19 8.84 2.61 6.59
N THR A 20 8.27 1.46 6.97
CA THR A 20 8.81 0.14 6.63
C THR A 20 7.80 -0.60 5.77
N GLY A 21 8.29 -1.34 4.77
CA GLY A 21 7.43 -2.14 3.91
C GLY A 21 8.20 -3.23 3.18
N LYS A 22 7.54 -4.37 2.96
CA LYS A 22 8.10 -5.48 2.21
C LYS A 22 7.18 -5.77 1.02
N PRO A 23 7.54 -5.35 -0.20
CA PRO A 23 6.84 -5.79 -1.40
C PRO A 23 6.95 -7.32 -1.52
N ASP A 24 5.97 -7.98 -2.15
CA ASP A 24 6.07 -9.42 -2.40
C ASP A 24 7.24 -9.71 -3.35
N TYR A 25 7.36 -8.90 -4.41
CA TYR A 25 8.45 -9.02 -5.38
C TYR A 25 8.99 -7.67 -5.84
N LEU A 26 10.24 -7.69 -6.29
CA LEU A 26 10.85 -6.65 -7.09
C LEU A 26 11.29 -7.25 -8.42
N VAL A 27 11.04 -6.55 -9.51
CA VAL A 27 11.54 -6.92 -10.84
C VAL A 27 12.34 -5.79 -11.45
N GLU A 28 13.49 -6.11 -12.04
CA GLU A 28 14.26 -5.16 -12.82
C GLU A 28 13.81 -5.20 -14.29
N GLN A 29 13.41 -4.05 -14.83
CA GLN A 29 13.01 -3.89 -16.23
C GLN A 29 13.57 -2.58 -16.78
N GLY A 30 14.36 -2.65 -17.85
CA GLY A 30 14.93 -1.46 -18.49
C GLY A 30 15.76 -0.58 -17.52
N GLY A 31 16.45 -1.21 -16.56
CA GLY A 31 17.22 -0.52 -15.53
C GLY A 31 16.39 0.15 -14.42
N ARG A 32 15.06 -0.03 -14.43
CA ARG A 32 14.13 0.39 -13.35
C ARG A 32 13.78 -0.80 -12.47
N ILE A 33 13.49 -0.53 -11.21
CA ILE A 33 13.05 -1.53 -10.24
C ILE A 33 11.56 -1.31 -9.98
N ILE A 34 10.74 -2.32 -10.28
CA ILE A 34 9.29 -2.25 -10.23
C ILE A 34 8.79 -3.13 -9.07
N PRO A 35 8.11 -2.56 -8.07
CA PRO A 35 7.51 -3.34 -7.00
C PRO A 35 6.22 -4.02 -7.45
N ILE A 36 6.01 -5.22 -6.94
CA ILE A 36 4.82 -6.03 -7.20
C ILE A 36 4.20 -6.44 -5.87
N GLU A 37 2.90 -6.22 -5.76
CA GLU A 37 2.06 -6.64 -4.63
C GLU A 37 1.04 -7.68 -5.11
N VAL A 38 0.99 -8.83 -4.45
CA VAL A 38 0.05 -9.91 -4.73
C VAL A 38 -1.15 -9.84 -3.80
N LYS A 39 -2.35 -9.91 -4.39
CA LYS A 39 -3.62 -10.02 -3.68
C LYS A 39 -4.27 -11.35 -4.00
N SER A 40 -4.70 -12.07 -2.97
CA SER A 40 -5.38 -13.36 -3.09
C SER A 40 -6.91 -13.26 -3.09
N GLY A 41 -7.45 -12.07 -2.79
CA GLY A 41 -8.89 -11.83 -2.74
C GLY A 41 -9.56 -11.76 -4.11
N ARG A 42 -10.88 -11.49 -4.11
CA ARG A 42 -11.66 -11.28 -5.33
C ARG A 42 -11.00 -10.21 -6.20
N THR A 43 -10.80 -10.54 -7.48
CA THR A 43 -10.34 -9.60 -8.50
C THR A 43 -11.40 -8.54 -8.76
N PRO A 44 -11.12 -7.25 -8.51
CA PRO A 44 -12.04 -6.16 -8.83
C PRO A 44 -11.91 -5.72 -10.29
N ASP A 45 -12.85 -4.89 -10.76
CA ASP A 45 -12.78 -4.30 -12.11
C ASP A 45 -11.67 -3.25 -12.22
N ALA A 46 -11.39 -2.57 -11.11
CA ALA A 46 -10.29 -1.63 -10.91
C ALA A 46 -9.67 -1.86 -9.51
N PRO A 47 -8.37 -1.63 -9.31
CA PRO A 47 -7.72 -1.87 -8.02
C PRO A 47 -8.30 -0.97 -6.93
N TYR A 48 -8.44 -1.51 -5.71
CA TYR A 48 -8.92 -0.74 -4.57
C TYR A 48 -7.93 0.36 -4.16
N ASP A 49 -8.45 1.52 -3.73
CA ASP A 49 -7.63 2.66 -3.30
C ASP A 49 -6.60 2.30 -2.22
N SER A 50 -6.98 1.42 -1.28
CA SER A 50 -6.05 0.93 -0.25
C SER A 50 -4.89 0.12 -0.83
N HIS A 51 -5.13 -0.65 -1.89
CA HIS A 51 -4.08 -1.42 -2.57
C HIS A 51 -3.19 -0.52 -3.42
N ILE A 52 -3.77 0.51 -4.07
CA ILE A 52 -3.01 1.56 -4.78
C ILE A 52 -2.10 2.30 -3.81
N CYS A 53 -2.63 2.74 -2.65
CA CYS A 53 -1.86 3.46 -1.64
C CYS A 53 -0.74 2.60 -1.05
N GLN A 54 -1.00 1.32 -0.77
CA GLN A 54 0.03 0.37 -0.33
C GLN A 54 1.13 0.20 -1.39
N LEU A 55 0.77 0.04 -2.66
CA LEU A 55 1.73 -0.07 -3.74
C LEU A 55 2.56 1.22 -3.91
N ALA A 56 1.95 2.39 -3.75
CA ALA A 56 2.64 3.67 -3.75
C ALA A 56 3.70 3.74 -2.65
N ALA A 57 3.41 3.20 -1.45
CA ALA A 57 4.39 3.11 -0.36
C ALA A 57 5.61 2.27 -0.77
N TYR A 58 5.41 1.18 -1.50
CA TYR A 58 6.52 0.38 -2.03
C TYR A 58 7.29 1.12 -3.13
N CYS A 59 6.63 1.84 -4.02
CA CYS A 59 7.30 2.67 -5.00
C CYS A 59 8.20 3.73 -4.34
N LEU A 60 7.68 4.39 -3.29
CA LEU A 60 8.43 5.34 -2.48
C LEU A 60 9.63 4.69 -1.79
N LEU A 61 9.44 3.54 -1.15
CA LEU A 61 10.51 2.81 -0.48
C LEU A 61 11.60 2.36 -1.45
N VAL A 62 11.24 1.84 -2.63
CA VAL A 62 12.20 1.50 -3.69
C VAL A 62 12.99 2.75 -4.11
N HIS A 63 12.31 3.87 -4.34
CA HIS A 63 12.97 5.13 -4.68
C HIS A 63 13.97 5.56 -3.60
N LYS A 64 13.58 5.55 -2.33
CA LYS A 64 14.41 6.02 -1.20
C LYS A 64 15.58 5.10 -0.89
N THR A 65 15.38 3.79 -0.99
CA THR A 65 16.40 2.80 -0.60
C THR A 65 17.32 2.38 -1.74
N MET A 66 16.86 2.45 -2.98
CA MET A 66 17.60 1.98 -4.16
C MET A 66 18.00 3.11 -5.12
N GLY A 67 17.62 4.36 -4.82
CA GLY A 67 18.00 5.55 -5.59
C GLY A 67 17.37 5.65 -6.98
N LYS A 68 16.48 4.71 -7.35
CA LYS A 68 15.82 4.66 -8.65
C LYS A 68 14.31 4.80 -8.48
N ARG A 69 13.74 5.91 -8.94
CA ARG A 69 12.28 6.10 -8.91
C ARG A 69 11.59 5.12 -9.87
N PRO A 70 10.67 4.27 -9.39
CA PRO A 70 9.83 3.45 -10.26
C PRO A 70 8.86 4.34 -11.05
N PRO A 71 8.64 4.12 -12.35
CA PRO A 71 7.60 4.82 -13.10
C PRO A 71 6.18 4.35 -12.71
N TYR A 72 6.06 3.09 -12.28
CA TYR A 72 4.81 2.45 -11.85
C TYR A 72 5.13 1.28 -10.91
N GLY A 73 4.09 0.73 -10.29
CA GLY A 73 4.11 -0.57 -9.61
C GLY A 73 3.05 -1.50 -10.18
N ILE A 74 3.06 -2.77 -9.79
CA ILE A 74 2.09 -3.77 -10.26
C ILE A 74 1.31 -4.34 -9.08
N ILE A 75 -0.02 -4.40 -9.22
CA ILE A 75 -0.88 -5.18 -8.34
C ILE A 75 -1.32 -6.43 -9.09
N HIS A 76 -0.94 -7.60 -8.60
CA HIS A 76 -1.34 -8.88 -9.14
C HIS A 76 -2.54 -9.43 -8.37
N TYR A 77 -3.70 -9.51 -9.02
CA TYR A 77 -4.88 -10.25 -8.54
C TYR A 77 -5.00 -11.59 -9.27
N PRO A 78 -5.81 -12.54 -8.77
CA PRO A 78 -6.05 -13.78 -9.48
C PRO A 78 -6.60 -13.51 -10.89
N GLY A 79 -5.84 -13.89 -11.91
CA GLY A 79 -6.23 -13.74 -13.31
C GLY A 79 -6.16 -12.31 -13.89
N ARG A 80 -5.65 -11.32 -13.14
CA ARG A 80 -5.53 -9.95 -13.66
C ARG A 80 -4.44 -9.12 -12.97
N ASP A 81 -3.67 -8.42 -13.78
CA ASP A 81 -2.64 -7.48 -13.34
C ASP A 81 -3.10 -6.04 -13.59
N PHE A 82 -2.78 -5.14 -12.66
CA PHE A 82 -2.93 -3.70 -12.85
C PHE A 82 -1.58 -3.03 -12.67
N ALA A 83 -1.11 -2.35 -13.71
CA ALA A 83 -0.02 -1.39 -13.59
C ALA A 83 -0.60 -0.06 -13.06
N VAL A 84 0.02 0.48 -12.02
CA VAL A 84 -0.39 1.73 -11.38
C VAL A 84 0.75 2.72 -11.48
N ASP A 85 0.54 3.81 -12.21
CA ASP A 85 1.54 4.86 -12.39
C ASP A 85 1.91 5.52 -11.06
N TYR A 86 3.21 5.63 -10.79
CA TYR A 86 3.74 6.26 -9.58
C TYR A 86 3.96 7.76 -9.79
N THR A 87 2.85 8.47 -9.98
CA THR A 87 2.84 9.90 -10.25
C THR A 87 3.20 10.73 -9.02
N PRO A 88 3.64 11.99 -9.19
CA PRO A 88 3.84 12.92 -8.08
C PRO A 88 2.58 13.12 -7.22
N GLU A 89 1.39 13.10 -7.84
CA GLU A 89 0.11 13.26 -7.14
C GLU A 89 -0.18 12.05 -6.26
N LEU A 90 0.08 10.83 -6.74
CA LEU A 90 -0.07 9.63 -5.93
C LEU A 90 0.91 9.60 -4.75
N GLU A 91 2.15 10.05 -4.96
CA GLU A 91 3.11 10.23 -3.87
C GLU A 91 2.65 11.28 -2.85
N ALA A 92 2.10 12.40 -3.30
CA ALA A 92 1.56 13.43 -2.41
C ALA A 92 0.42 12.87 -1.54
N VAL A 93 -0.54 12.15 -2.14
CA VAL A 93 -1.64 11.48 -1.41
C VAL A 93 -1.09 10.52 -0.35
N LEU A 94 -0.06 9.73 -0.68
CA LEU A 94 0.59 8.84 0.29
C LEU A 94 1.22 9.63 1.44
N LEU A 95 2.00 10.68 1.14
CA LEU A 95 2.69 11.47 2.15
C LEU A 95 1.70 12.18 3.09
N ASP A 96 0.61 12.72 2.55
CA ASP A 96 -0.47 13.33 3.33
C ASP A 96 -1.12 12.30 4.26
N ASN A 97 -1.36 11.08 3.76
CA ASN A 97 -1.87 9.99 4.60
C ASN A 97 -0.91 9.65 5.76
N LEU A 98 0.41 9.57 5.51
CA LEU A 98 1.40 9.32 6.56
C LEU A 98 1.45 10.46 7.60
N VAL A 99 1.31 11.71 7.16
CA VAL A 99 1.23 12.87 8.06
C VAL A 99 -0.02 12.80 8.92
N ASN A 100 -1.17 12.48 8.33
CA ASN A 100 -2.44 12.33 9.05
C ASN A 100 -2.36 11.21 10.09
N MET A 101 -1.79 10.05 9.72
CA MET A 101 -1.59 8.93 10.65
C MET A 101 -0.74 9.34 11.86
N ARG A 102 0.40 10.00 11.65
CA ARG A 102 1.24 10.49 12.77
C ARG A 102 0.54 11.52 13.63
N ARG A 103 -0.22 12.43 13.02
CA ARG A 103 -0.99 13.41 13.76
C ARG A 103 -2.01 12.74 14.67
N ASP A 104 -2.63 11.66 14.19
CA ASP A 104 -3.62 10.89 14.93
C ASP A 104 -3.00 10.04 16.05
N GLU A 105 -1.79 9.50 15.86
CA GLU A 105 -1.03 8.78 16.92
C GLU A 105 -0.82 9.62 18.18
N HIS A 106 -0.70 10.94 18.06
CA HIS A 106 -0.52 11.85 19.20
C HIS A 106 -1.83 12.32 19.85
N ARG A 107 -2.99 11.96 19.28
CA ARG A 107 -4.28 12.39 19.83
C ARG A 107 -4.72 11.47 20.97
N ALA A 108 -5.31 12.09 22.00
CA ALA A 108 -5.93 11.34 23.10
C ALA A 108 -7.11 10.46 22.63
N ASN A 109 -7.83 10.91 21.59
CA ASN A 109 -8.91 10.17 20.96
C ASN A 109 -8.89 10.41 19.44
N VAL A 110 -8.93 9.34 18.67
CA VAL A 110 -9.11 9.37 17.22
C VAL A 110 -10.49 8.80 16.92
N GLY A 111 -11.34 9.60 16.28
CA GLY A 111 -12.67 9.15 15.86
C GLY A 111 -12.54 7.98 14.89
N ARG A 112 -13.37 6.95 15.05
CA ARG A 112 -13.39 5.81 14.12
C ARG A 112 -14.07 6.21 12.80
N SER A 113 -13.61 5.66 11.69
CA SER A 113 -14.29 5.80 10.38
C SER A 113 -15.48 4.83 10.31
N HIS A 114 -16.68 5.31 10.63
CA HIS A 114 -17.94 4.54 10.58
C HIS A 114 -18.86 4.99 9.45
N GLU A 115 -18.31 5.35 8.30
CA GLU A 115 -19.13 5.64 7.11
C GLU A 115 -19.34 4.39 6.23
N GLU A 116 -18.59 3.32 6.49
CA GLU A 116 -18.61 2.09 5.69
C GLU A 116 -19.13 0.89 6.51
N ALA A 117 -20.46 0.67 6.49
CA ALA A 117 -21.12 -0.43 7.20
C ALA A 117 -20.49 -1.81 6.95
N HIS A 118 -20.08 -2.07 5.70
CA HIS A 118 -19.46 -3.34 5.33
C HIS A 118 -18.09 -3.56 6.00
N ARG A 119 -17.29 -2.51 6.21
CA ARG A 119 -16.02 -2.60 6.96
C ARG A 119 -16.30 -2.81 8.43
N CYS A 120 -17.28 -2.10 8.98
CA CYS A 120 -17.67 -2.25 10.39
C CYS A 120 -18.16 -3.68 10.69
N ALA A 121 -18.91 -4.30 9.79
CA ALA A 121 -19.40 -5.66 9.93
C ALA A 121 -18.28 -6.72 9.97
N ARG A 122 -17.14 -6.46 9.31
CA ARG A 122 -15.98 -7.37 9.21
C ARG A 122 -14.79 -6.93 10.06
N CYS A 123 -14.92 -5.88 10.87
CA CYS A 123 -13.84 -5.35 11.68
C CYS A 123 -13.47 -6.33 12.81
N GLY A 124 -12.18 -6.66 12.95
CA GLY A 124 -11.69 -7.55 14.01
C GLY A 124 -11.96 -7.05 15.44
N PHE A 125 -12.19 -5.74 15.61
CA PHE A 125 -12.52 -5.13 16.90
C PHE A 125 -14.04 -4.99 17.15
N ARG A 126 -14.91 -5.50 16.25
CA ARG A 126 -16.37 -5.27 16.31
C ARG A 126 -17.00 -5.66 17.66
N ASN A 127 -16.52 -6.72 18.31
CA ASN A 127 -17.07 -7.21 19.57
C ASN A 127 -16.82 -6.29 20.78
N VAL A 128 -15.77 -5.48 20.71
CA VAL A 128 -15.39 -4.51 21.76
C VAL A 128 -15.63 -3.06 21.33
N CYS A 129 -16.18 -2.85 20.14
CA CYS A 129 -16.48 -1.55 19.58
C CYS A 129 -17.85 -1.06 20.06
N ASP A 130 -17.84 -0.13 21.00
CA ASP A 130 -18.99 0.60 21.54
C ASP A 130 -19.70 1.52 20.52
N GLN A 131 -19.06 1.76 19.37
CA GLN A 131 -19.57 2.60 18.28
C GLN A 131 -19.88 1.81 17.01
N ARG A 132 -19.99 0.48 17.10
CA ARG A 132 -20.24 -0.37 15.91
C ARG A 132 -21.55 0.02 15.23
N LEU A 133 -21.54 0.06 13.90
CA LEU A 133 -22.76 0.15 13.11
C LEU A 133 -23.56 -1.15 13.27
N SER A 134 -24.88 -1.00 13.39
CA SER A 134 -25.86 -2.09 13.46
C SER A 134 -25.70 -3.04 12.28
#